data_AF-A0A0S7ESS5-F1
#
_entry.id   AF-A0A0S7ESS5-F1
#
_cell.length_a   1.000
_cell.length_b   1.000
_cell.length_c   1.000
_cell.angle_alpha   90.00
_cell.angle_beta   90.00
_cell.angle_gamma   90.00
#
_symmetry.space_group_name_H-M   'P 1'
#
loop_
_entity.id
_entity.type
_entity.pdbx_description
1 polymer ?
#
loop_
_entity_poly.entity_id
_entity_poly.type
_entity_poly.pdbx_seq_one_letter_code
_entity_poly.pdbx_strand_id
1 'polypeptide(L)'
;RAPVIQLITKLDQEVEGGRGDEQYKVLLEKILLEHCRRHRYLAQSGEELALLLSSLLEKLLAYRTITHDESPEHRMSCTVNVLNFYKEKKREDIYIRYLYKLRDLHLDCENYTEAAYTLLLHAELLEWSDKPCAPHLIPRDGEHVWTQQELKERLFQEIICYLDKGKMWEKAIELGKQLAKMHEIHMFDFMELSELLKKQAKFYEQIMHAMRPQPEYFAVGYHGLGFPSFLRNKMFIYRGKEYEWLEDFSLKLLSQFPNAVRMTSTAPPGDDICNSPGQHIQCFTVKPVLTVPQRFKDKGVPEQILNYYRHNEVDQFQYSRPFRKGEKDPDNEFATMWIERTTYITAYRFPGILKWFEVKSASVEEISPLMNAIETMEMANEKLSNLVQQQACDRSLSINPLSMMPP
;
A
#
# COMPACT_ATOMS: atom_id res chain seq x y z
N ARG A 1 -21.22 -28.01 3.26
CA ARG A 1 -20.23 -27.09 2.66
C ARG A 1 -20.75 -26.43 1.38
N ALA A 2 -21.16 -27.17 0.35
CA ALA A 2 -21.76 -26.61 -0.88
C ALA A 2 -22.93 -25.59 -0.69
N PRO A 3 -23.91 -25.80 0.20
CA PRO A 3 -25.00 -24.83 0.39
C PRO A 3 -24.55 -23.51 1.06
N VAL A 4 -23.57 -23.59 1.98
CA VAL A 4 -22.97 -22.39 2.61
C VAL A 4 -22.18 -21.58 1.58
N ILE A 5 -21.51 -22.28 0.66
CA ILE A 5 -20.74 -21.66 -0.42
C ILE A 5 -21.67 -20.86 -1.34
N GLN A 6 -22.81 -21.46 -1.73
CA GLN A 6 -23.83 -20.80 -2.54
C GLN A 6 -24.50 -19.63 -1.81
N LEU A 7 -24.73 -19.74 -0.50
CA LEU A 7 -25.31 -18.67 0.30
C LEU A 7 -24.43 -17.42 0.30
N ILE A 8 -23.11 -17.58 0.50
CA ILE A 8 -22.15 -16.46 0.49
C ILE A 8 -22.14 -15.78 -0.89
N THR A 9 -22.07 -16.55 -1.98
CA THR A 9 -22.06 -16.01 -3.34
C THR A 9 -23.34 -15.25 -3.66
N LYS A 10 -24.51 -15.79 -3.25
CA LYS A 10 -25.79 -15.11 -3.43
C LYS A 10 -25.88 -13.85 -2.58
N LEU A 11 -25.45 -13.90 -1.32
CA LEU A 11 -25.48 -12.73 -0.44
C LEU A 11 -24.65 -11.58 -1.01
N ASP A 12 -23.46 -11.89 -1.54
CA ASP A 12 -22.60 -10.91 -2.21
C ASP A 12 -23.30 -10.26 -3.42
N GLN A 13 -23.90 -11.07 -4.29
CA GLN A 13 -24.66 -10.58 -5.46
C GLN A 13 -25.90 -9.76 -5.07
N GLU A 14 -26.61 -10.17 -4.02
CA GLU A 14 -27.83 -9.51 -3.57
C GLU A 14 -27.53 -8.14 -2.94
N VAL A 15 -26.49 -8.06 -2.11
CA VAL A 15 -26.06 -6.79 -1.49
C VAL A 15 -25.46 -5.85 -2.53
N GLU A 16 -24.67 -6.37 -3.48
CA GLU A 16 -24.19 -5.60 -4.63
C GLU A 16 -25.35 -5.09 -5.50
N GLY A 17 -26.40 -5.90 -5.66
CA GLY A 17 -27.65 -5.54 -6.35
C GLY A 17 -28.55 -4.56 -5.57
N GLY A 18 -28.06 -3.97 -4.47
CA GLY A 18 -28.76 -2.94 -3.72
C GLY A 18 -29.72 -3.45 -2.65
N ARG A 19 -29.74 -4.74 -2.34
CA ARG A 19 -30.67 -5.32 -1.35
C ARG A 19 -30.06 -5.44 0.06
N GLY A 20 -30.91 -5.41 1.08
CA GLY A 20 -30.51 -5.46 2.50
C GLY A 20 -30.15 -4.10 3.09
N ASP A 21 -30.17 -3.99 4.41
CA ASP A 21 -29.79 -2.80 5.19
C ASP A 21 -29.23 -3.22 6.55
N GLU A 22 -28.81 -2.23 7.36
CA GLU A 22 -28.24 -2.49 8.69
C GLU A 22 -29.25 -3.17 9.62
N GLN A 23 -30.54 -2.86 9.45
CA GLN A 23 -31.62 -3.51 10.22
C GLN A 23 -31.75 -4.99 9.84
N TYR A 24 -31.66 -5.32 8.56
CA TYR A 24 -31.66 -6.68 8.04
C TYR A 24 -30.48 -7.48 8.61
N LYS A 25 -29.27 -6.88 8.68
CA LYS A 25 -28.11 -7.53 9.31
C LYS A 25 -28.41 -7.92 10.75
N VAL A 26 -28.88 -6.97 11.56
CA VAL A 26 -29.18 -7.20 12.98
C VAL A 26 -30.29 -8.24 13.15
N LEU A 27 -31.32 -8.17 12.32
CA LEU A 27 -32.43 -9.12 12.34
C LEU A 27 -31.98 -10.53 11.96
N LEU A 28 -31.19 -10.66 10.88
CA LEU A 28 -30.68 -11.94 10.40
C LEU A 28 -29.79 -12.59 11.46
N GLU A 29 -28.87 -11.84 12.06
CA GLU A 29 -28.00 -12.33 13.13
C GLU A 29 -28.83 -12.85 14.31
N LYS A 30 -29.79 -12.05 14.79
CA LYS A 30 -30.65 -12.43 15.91
C LYS A 30 -31.42 -13.72 15.64
N ILE A 31 -32.07 -13.81 14.48
CA ILE A 31 -32.88 -14.98 14.09
C ILE A 31 -31.98 -16.23 13.98
N LEU A 32 -30.85 -16.13 13.28
CA LEU A 32 -29.94 -17.25 13.10
C LEU A 32 -29.38 -17.75 14.44
N LEU A 33 -28.93 -16.84 15.31
CA LEU A 33 -28.41 -17.21 16.63
C LEU A 33 -29.49 -17.88 17.50
N GLU A 34 -30.72 -17.37 17.49
CA GLU A 34 -31.84 -17.94 18.26
C GLU A 34 -32.17 -19.37 17.79
N HIS A 35 -32.22 -19.60 16.49
CA HIS A 35 -32.48 -20.93 15.92
C HIS A 35 -31.31 -21.91 16.11
N CYS A 36 -30.07 -21.45 15.93
CA CYS A 36 -28.88 -22.28 16.09
C CYS A 36 -28.70 -22.70 17.55
N ARG A 37 -28.84 -21.78 18.52
CA ARG A 37 -28.69 -22.09 19.95
C ARG A 37 -29.73 -23.09 20.47
N ARG A 38 -30.92 -23.14 19.87
CA ARG A 38 -31.96 -24.13 20.18
C ARG A 38 -31.65 -25.53 19.64
N HIS A 39 -30.69 -25.66 18.72
CA HIS A 39 -30.40 -26.91 18.03
C HIS A 39 -29.29 -27.72 18.71
N ARG A 40 -29.62 -28.91 19.25
CA ARG A 40 -28.69 -29.75 20.05
C ARG A 40 -27.34 -30.06 19.41
N TYR A 41 -27.29 -30.28 18.09
CA TYR A 41 -26.07 -30.73 17.39
C TYR A 41 -25.41 -29.65 16.52
N LEU A 42 -26.12 -28.57 16.21
CA LEU A 42 -25.66 -27.56 15.23
C LEU A 42 -25.43 -26.20 15.88
N ALA A 43 -25.62 -26.07 17.20
CA ALA A 43 -25.49 -24.80 17.90
C ALA A 43 -24.15 -24.11 17.61
N GLN A 44 -23.04 -24.81 17.82
CA GLN A 44 -21.71 -24.24 17.63
C GLN A 44 -21.43 -23.90 16.16
N SER A 45 -21.65 -24.85 15.24
CA SER A 45 -21.42 -24.62 13.80
C SER A 45 -22.35 -23.57 13.18
N GLY A 46 -23.58 -23.46 13.70
CA GLY A 46 -24.58 -22.51 13.25
C GLY A 46 -24.32 -21.11 13.78
N GLU A 47 -23.83 -20.99 15.01
CA GLU A 47 -23.38 -19.72 15.60
C GLU A 47 -22.16 -19.17 14.84
N GLU A 48 -21.17 -20.02 14.52
CA GLU A 48 -20.05 -19.64 13.66
C GLU A 48 -20.50 -19.13 12.29
N LEU A 49 -21.50 -19.78 11.68
CA LEU A 49 -22.05 -19.35 10.40
C LEU A 49 -22.80 -18.00 10.53
N ALA A 50 -23.60 -17.83 11.57
CA ALA A 50 -24.36 -16.61 11.82
C ALA A 50 -23.43 -15.40 11.99
N LEU A 51 -22.38 -15.55 12.80
CA LEU A 51 -21.36 -14.51 13.00
C LEU A 51 -20.58 -14.24 11.71
N LEU A 52 -20.28 -15.28 10.92
CA LEU A 52 -19.62 -15.12 9.62
C LEU A 52 -20.49 -14.33 8.63
N LEU A 53 -21.79 -14.62 8.56
CA LEU A 53 -22.73 -13.91 7.68
C LEU A 53 -22.96 -12.47 8.14
N SER A 54 -23.06 -12.23 9.46
CA SER A 54 -23.19 -10.87 10.00
C SER A 54 -21.94 -10.03 9.69
N SER A 55 -20.75 -10.58 9.92
CA SER A 55 -19.48 -9.91 9.59
C SER A 55 -19.34 -9.66 8.07
N LEU A 56 -19.76 -10.60 7.23
CA LEU A 56 -19.79 -10.40 5.78
C LEU A 56 -20.75 -9.27 5.39
N LEU A 57 -21.98 -9.28 5.93
CA LEU A 57 -22.97 -8.24 5.67
C LEU A 57 -22.48 -6.86 6.11
N GLU A 58 -21.84 -6.76 7.27
CA GLU A 58 -21.26 -5.50 7.74
C GLU A 58 -20.24 -4.95 6.73
N LYS A 59 -19.33 -5.79 6.24
CA LYS A 59 -18.33 -5.39 5.23
C LYS A 59 -18.96 -5.04 3.88
N LEU A 60 -19.95 -5.81 3.43
CA LEU A 60 -20.63 -5.57 2.15
C LEU A 60 -21.54 -4.32 2.20
N LEU A 61 -22.24 -4.09 3.30
CA LEU A 61 -23.06 -2.89 3.51
C LEU A 61 -22.17 -1.64 3.61
N ALA A 62 -21.03 -1.73 4.30
CA ALA A 62 -20.03 -0.66 4.30
C ALA A 62 -19.52 -0.37 2.89
N TYR A 63 -19.17 -1.41 2.12
CA TYR A 63 -18.80 -1.29 0.71
C TYR A 63 -19.90 -0.61 -0.11
N ARG A 64 -21.16 -1.02 0.02
CA ARG A 64 -22.29 -0.46 -0.74
C ARG A 64 -22.53 1.02 -0.44
N THR A 65 -22.55 1.38 0.84
CA THR A 65 -22.79 2.78 1.26
C THR A 65 -21.73 3.72 0.67
N ILE A 66 -20.49 3.23 0.57
CA ILE A 66 -19.34 4.00 0.07
C ILE A 66 -19.19 3.91 -1.45
N THR A 67 -19.69 2.87 -2.12
CA THR A 67 -19.68 2.82 -3.60
C THR A 67 -20.53 3.88 -4.26
N HIS A 68 -21.51 4.44 -3.54
CA HIS A 68 -22.30 5.58 -4.00
C HIS A 68 -21.63 6.93 -3.73
N ASP A 69 -20.50 6.94 -3.01
CA ASP A 69 -19.71 8.12 -2.71
C ASP A 69 -18.75 8.44 -3.87
N GLU A 70 -18.50 9.73 -4.12
CA GLU A 70 -17.66 10.16 -5.26
C GLU A 70 -16.16 9.87 -5.05
N SER A 71 -15.75 9.50 -3.84
CA SER A 71 -14.35 9.35 -3.47
C SER A 71 -13.75 8.00 -3.92
N PRO A 72 -12.82 7.98 -4.88
CA PRO A 72 -12.21 6.74 -5.34
C PRO A 72 -11.38 6.06 -4.25
N GLU A 73 -10.76 6.81 -3.32
CA GLU A 73 -9.96 6.22 -2.24
C GLU A 73 -10.80 5.43 -1.22
N HIS A 74 -11.99 5.90 -0.87
CA HIS A 74 -12.87 5.14 0.03
C HIS A 74 -13.39 3.87 -0.65
N ARG A 75 -13.71 3.94 -1.95
CA ARG A 75 -14.09 2.77 -2.76
C ARG A 75 -12.97 1.74 -2.79
N MET A 76 -11.72 2.15 -3.02
CA MET A 76 -10.55 1.27 -2.99
C MET A 76 -10.36 0.62 -1.60
N SER A 77 -10.44 1.41 -0.52
CA SER A 77 -10.28 0.92 0.85
C SER A 77 -11.35 -0.14 1.21
N CYS A 78 -12.60 0.11 0.84
CA CYS A 78 -13.68 -0.85 1.07
C CYS A 78 -13.53 -2.11 0.22
N THR A 79 -13.09 -1.96 -1.04
CA THR A 79 -12.79 -3.08 -1.94
C THR A 79 -11.74 -3.99 -1.30
N VAL A 80 -10.66 -3.42 -0.74
CA VAL A 80 -9.60 -4.18 -0.06
C VAL A 80 -10.11 -4.85 1.23
N ASN A 81 -10.99 -4.21 1.99
CA ASN A 81 -11.59 -4.82 3.18
C ASN A 81 -12.42 -6.08 2.86
N VAL A 82 -13.21 -6.02 1.78
CA VAL A 82 -13.97 -7.17 1.26
C VAL A 82 -13.03 -8.24 0.69
N LEU A 83 -12.00 -7.82 -0.03
CA LEU A 83 -10.98 -8.69 -0.60
C LEU A 83 -10.21 -9.48 0.47
N ASN A 84 -9.79 -8.82 1.56
CA ASN A 84 -9.14 -9.48 2.69
C ASN A 84 -10.06 -10.52 3.35
N PHE A 85 -11.36 -10.23 3.47
CA PHE A 85 -12.33 -11.22 3.98
C PHE A 85 -12.39 -12.47 3.10
N TYR A 86 -12.48 -12.31 1.77
CA TYR A 86 -12.53 -13.45 0.86
C TYR A 86 -11.21 -14.23 0.79
N LYS A 87 -10.08 -13.55 0.94
CA LYS A 87 -8.75 -14.18 1.08
C LYS A 87 -8.69 -15.07 2.31
N GLU A 88 -9.09 -14.56 3.48
CA GLU A 88 -9.12 -15.32 4.74
C GLU A 88 -10.04 -16.55 4.66
N LYS A 89 -11.18 -16.43 3.97
CA LYS A 89 -12.12 -17.54 3.78
C LYS A 89 -11.75 -18.48 2.61
N LYS A 90 -10.63 -18.24 1.92
CA LYS A 90 -10.17 -19.01 0.76
C LYS A 90 -11.25 -19.14 -0.33
N ARG A 91 -11.96 -18.05 -0.61
CA ARG A 91 -12.96 -17.96 -1.68
C ARG A 91 -12.36 -17.26 -2.89
N GLU A 92 -11.59 -18.03 -3.64
CA GLU A 92 -10.76 -17.55 -4.76
C GLU A 92 -11.61 -16.96 -5.90
N ASP A 93 -12.80 -17.52 -6.17
CA ASP A 93 -13.75 -17.03 -7.18
C ASP A 93 -14.12 -15.55 -6.96
N ILE A 94 -14.63 -15.25 -5.77
CA ILE A 94 -15.08 -13.91 -5.43
C ILE A 94 -13.86 -13.00 -5.22
N TYR A 95 -12.80 -13.52 -4.59
CA TYR A 95 -11.56 -12.80 -4.39
C TYR A 95 -10.96 -12.26 -5.70
N ILE A 96 -10.85 -13.10 -6.74
CA ILE A 96 -10.35 -12.69 -8.05
C ILE A 96 -11.27 -11.63 -8.66
N ARG A 97 -12.58 -11.80 -8.60
CA ARG A 97 -13.51 -10.77 -9.09
C ARG A 97 -13.28 -9.41 -8.41
N TYR A 98 -13.05 -9.38 -7.10
CA TYR A 98 -12.72 -8.15 -6.37
C TYR A 98 -11.32 -7.61 -6.68
N LEU A 99 -10.33 -8.46 -6.98
CA LEU A 99 -9.02 -8.01 -7.49
C LEU A 99 -9.19 -7.24 -8.81
N TYR A 100 -10.01 -7.73 -9.74
CA TYR A 100 -10.23 -7.03 -11.01
C TYR A 100 -11.03 -5.73 -10.84
N LYS A 101 -12.02 -5.70 -9.93
CA LYS A 101 -12.69 -4.43 -9.56
C LYS A 101 -11.70 -3.42 -8.99
N LEU A 102 -10.78 -3.86 -8.11
CA LEU A 102 -9.75 -2.99 -7.55
C LEU A 102 -8.75 -2.51 -8.62
N ARG A 103 -8.33 -3.41 -9.52
CA ARG A 103 -7.47 -3.07 -10.66
C ARG A 103 -8.13 -1.99 -11.52
N ASP A 104 -9.40 -2.14 -11.86
CA ASP A 104 -10.12 -1.19 -12.70
C ASP A 104 -10.19 0.19 -12.03
N LEU A 105 -10.46 0.25 -10.71
CA LEU A 105 -10.36 1.49 -9.94
C LEU A 105 -8.96 2.12 -9.97
N HIS A 106 -7.90 1.29 -9.91
CA HIS A 106 -6.53 1.79 -10.02
C HIS A 106 -6.25 2.37 -11.41
N LEU A 107 -6.74 1.73 -12.47
CA LEU A 107 -6.58 2.22 -13.84
C LEU A 107 -7.31 3.57 -14.03
N ASP A 108 -8.51 3.71 -13.48
CA ASP A 108 -9.28 4.98 -13.51
C ASP A 108 -8.51 6.13 -12.83
N CYS A 109 -7.72 5.82 -11.81
CA CYS A 109 -6.91 6.78 -11.06
C CYS A 109 -5.45 6.90 -11.54
N GLU A 110 -5.10 6.22 -12.64
CA GLU A 110 -3.74 6.10 -13.19
C GLU A 110 -2.69 5.54 -12.19
N ASN A 111 -3.16 4.73 -11.24
CA ASN A 111 -2.35 4.04 -10.24
C ASN A 111 -1.80 2.72 -10.82
N TYR A 112 -0.96 2.80 -11.86
CA TYR A 112 -0.45 1.62 -12.57
C TYR A 112 0.35 0.67 -11.67
N THR A 113 1.13 1.22 -10.74
CA THR A 113 1.88 0.44 -9.75
C THR A 113 0.98 -0.48 -8.94
N GLU A 114 -0.05 0.09 -8.34
CA GLU A 114 -0.97 -0.60 -7.46
C GLU A 114 -1.84 -1.60 -8.25
N ALA A 115 -2.20 -1.25 -9.49
CA ALA A 115 -2.83 -2.20 -10.43
C ALA A 115 -1.94 -3.42 -10.70
N ALA A 116 -0.63 -3.21 -10.88
CA ALA A 116 0.34 -4.28 -11.09
C ALA A 116 0.45 -5.21 -9.86
N TYR A 117 0.55 -4.63 -8.65
CA TYR A 117 0.55 -5.40 -7.40
C TYR A 117 -0.77 -6.15 -7.17
N THR A 118 -1.88 -5.58 -7.60
CA THR A 118 -3.19 -6.23 -7.53
C THR A 118 -3.24 -7.46 -8.44
N LEU A 119 -2.75 -7.36 -9.68
CA LEU A 119 -2.65 -8.52 -10.57
C LEU A 119 -1.62 -9.55 -10.11
N LEU A 120 -0.56 -9.12 -9.43
CA LEU A 120 0.43 -10.03 -8.86
C LEU A 120 -0.22 -10.97 -7.84
N LEU A 121 -1.17 -10.49 -7.04
CA LEU A 121 -1.92 -11.34 -6.11
C LEU A 121 -2.77 -12.41 -6.82
N HIS A 122 -3.24 -12.16 -8.04
CA HIS A 122 -3.89 -13.18 -8.85
C HIS A 122 -2.85 -14.19 -9.38
N ALA A 123 -1.73 -13.69 -9.89
CA ALA A 123 -0.67 -14.55 -10.43
C ALA A 123 -0.01 -15.46 -9.36
N GLU A 124 -0.03 -15.05 -8.09
CA GLU A 124 0.40 -15.86 -6.94
C GLU A 124 -0.51 -17.08 -6.67
N LEU A 125 -1.77 -17.05 -7.08
CA LEU A 125 -2.69 -18.19 -6.96
C LEU A 125 -2.47 -19.27 -8.02
N LEU A 126 -1.73 -18.94 -9.09
CA LEU A 126 -1.48 -19.83 -10.22
C LEU A 126 -0.13 -20.54 -10.09
N GLU A 127 -0.05 -21.77 -10.56
CA GLU A 127 1.21 -22.52 -10.66
C GLU A 127 1.74 -22.49 -12.09
N TRP A 128 3.06 -22.60 -12.25
CA TRP A 128 3.69 -22.82 -13.56
C TRP A 128 3.46 -24.28 -13.97
N SER A 129 2.26 -24.58 -14.47
CA SER A 129 1.87 -25.92 -14.89
C SER A 129 0.96 -25.91 -16.11
N ASP A 130 1.10 -26.95 -16.94
CA ASP A 130 0.26 -27.17 -18.13
C ASP A 130 -1.14 -27.71 -17.78
N LYS A 131 -1.49 -27.79 -16.50
CA LYS A 131 -2.81 -28.24 -16.06
C LYS A 131 -3.87 -27.22 -16.50
N PRO A 132 -5.08 -27.67 -16.87
CA PRO A 132 -6.17 -26.77 -17.16
C PRO A 132 -6.47 -25.90 -15.93
N CYS A 133 -6.62 -24.61 -16.15
CA CYS A 133 -6.96 -23.66 -15.11
C CYS A 133 -8.39 -23.93 -14.63
N ALA A 134 -8.59 -23.97 -13.31
CA ALA A 134 -9.92 -24.20 -12.77
C ALA A 134 -10.82 -22.99 -13.08
N PRO A 135 -12.12 -23.17 -13.40
CA PRO A 135 -12.99 -22.06 -13.81
C PRO A 135 -13.05 -20.90 -12.80
N HIS A 136 -12.95 -21.20 -11.51
CA HIS A 136 -12.97 -20.19 -10.45
C HIS A 136 -11.71 -19.29 -10.39
N LEU A 137 -10.63 -19.66 -11.08
CA LEU A 137 -9.42 -18.87 -11.20
C LEU A 137 -9.43 -17.98 -12.45
N ILE A 138 -10.41 -18.15 -13.35
CA ILE A 138 -10.49 -17.40 -14.60
C ILE A 138 -11.37 -16.16 -14.35
N PRO A 139 -10.86 -14.92 -14.57
CA PRO A 139 -11.56 -13.68 -14.21
C PRO A 139 -12.87 -13.42 -14.98
N ARG A 140 -13.04 -14.05 -16.14
CA ARG A 140 -14.21 -13.91 -17.01
C ARG A 140 -14.57 -15.26 -17.62
N ASP A 141 -15.87 -15.51 -17.75
CA ASP A 141 -16.42 -16.65 -18.50
C ASP A 141 -16.12 -16.47 -20.00
N GLY A 142 -14.89 -16.78 -20.40
CA GLY A 142 -14.53 -17.01 -21.80
C GLY A 142 -14.65 -18.49 -22.11
N GLU A 143 -15.08 -18.83 -23.33
CA GLU A 143 -15.06 -20.23 -23.82
C GLU A 143 -13.63 -20.79 -23.96
N HIS A 144 -12.60 -19.94 -23.82
CA HIS A 144 -11.22 -20.33 -23.94
C HIS A 144 -10.74 -21.11 -22.71
N VAL A 145 -10.27 -22.33 -22.94
CA VAL A 145 -9.66 -23.17 -21.91
C VAL A 145 -8.21 -22.73 -21.74
N TRP A 146 -7.95 -21.98 -20.67
CA TRP A 146 -6.61 -21.57 -20.28
C TRP A 146 -5.90 -22.69 -19.52
N THR A 147 -4.62 -22.93 -19.79
CA THR A 147 -3.74 -23.58 -18.81
C THR A 147 -3.36 -22.59 -17.70
N GLN A 148 -2.97 -23.09 -16.52
CA GLN A 148 -2.50 -22.20 -15.45
C GLN A 148 -1.25 -21.43 -15.88
N GLN A 149 -0.36 -22.09 -16.61
CA GLN A 149 0.85 -21.50 -17.17
C GLN A 149 0.56 -20.34 -18.13
N GLU A 150 -0.29 -20.54 -19.14
CA GLU A 150 -0.64 -19.49 -20.12
C GLU A 150 -1.30 -18.28 -19.45
N LEU A 151 -2.22 -18.52 -18.50
CA LEU A 151 -2.85 -17.44 -17.76
C LEU A 151 -1.83 -16.67 -16.93
N LYS A 152 -0.92 -17.37 -16.25
CA LYS A 152 0.12 -16.75 -15.42
C LYS A 152 1.12 -15.96 -16.25
N GLU A 153 1.52 -16.48 -17.40
CA GLU A 153 2.37 -15.77 -18.37
C GLU A 153 1.70 -14.47 -18.83
N ARG A 154 0.44 -14.55 -19.27
CA ARG A 154 -0.33 -13.36 -19.70
C ARG A 154 -0.40 -12.31 -18.60
N LEU A 155 -0.65 -12.73 -17.36
CA LEU A 155 -0.65 -11.83 -16.21
C LEU A 155 0.72 -11.20 -16.00
N PHE A 156 1.81 -11.98 -16.08
CA PHE A 156 3.17 -11.45 -15.93
C PHE A 156 3.48 -10.40 -17.00
N GLN A 157 3.10 -10.63 -18.25
CA GLN A 157 3.26 -9.66 -19.33
C GLN A 157 2.46 -8.37 -19.07
N GLU A 158 1.20 -8.47 -18.62
CA GLU A 158 0.36 -7.32 -18.26
C GLU A 158 0.95 -6.55 -17.06
N ILE A 159 1.40 -7.25 -16.02
CA ILE A 159 2.04 -6.69 -14.83
C ILE A 159 3.31 -5.92 -15.21
N ILE A 160 4.18 -6.49 -16.05
CA ILE A 160 5.41 -5.83 -16.51
C ILE A 160 5.09 -4.52 -17.25
N CYS A 161 4.05 -4.52 -18.09
CA CYS A 161 3.59 -3.30 -18.77
C CYS A 161 3.09 -2.23 -17.79
N TYR A 162 2.37 -2.62 -16.73
CA TYR A 162 1.94 -1.67 -15.69
C TYR A 162 3.10 -1.17 -14.83
N LEU A 163 4.07 -2.03 -14.50
CA LEU A 163 5.27 -1.62 -13.76
C LEU A 163 6.14 -0.66 -14.58
N ASP A 164 6.23 -0.82 -15.91
CA ASP A 164 6.91 0.14 -16.78
C ASP A 164 6.23 1.52 -16.73
N LYS A 165 4.90 1.57 -16.87
CA LYS A 165 4.13 2.82 -16.74
C LYS A 165 4.27 3.45 -15.35
N GLY A 166 4.31 2.64 -14.30
CA GLY A 166 4.54 3.06 -12.91
C GLY A 166 6.01 3.31 -12.56
N LYS A 167 6.94 3.19 -13.53
CA LYS A 167 8.40 3.37 -13.36
C LYS A 167 9.02 2.47 -12.29
N MET A 168 8.45 1.29 -12.04
CA MET A 168 8.96 0.26 -11.11
C MET A 168 9.79 -0.79 -11.84
N TRP A 169 10.86 -0.33 -12.48
CA TRP A 169 11.68 -1.15 -13.37
C TRP A 169 12.42 -2.28 -12.63
N GLU A 170 12.77 -2.08 -11.36
CA GLU A 170 13.44 -3.08 -10.52
C GLU A 170 12.57 -4.33 -10.36
N LYS A 171 11.28 -4.11 -10.05
CA LYS A 171 10.30 -5.20 -9.92
C LYS A 171 9.94 -5.79 -11.28
N ALA A 172 9.87 -4.98 -12.33
CA ALA A 172 9.63 -5.45 -13.70
C ALA A 172 10.75 -6.39 -14.17
N ILE A 173 12.01 -6.06 -13.89
CA ILE A 173 13.17 -6.92 -14.18
C ILE A 173 13.11 -8.21 -13.36
N GLU A 174 12.73 -8.16 -12.09
CA GLU A 174 12.59 -9.36 -11.25
C GLU A 174 11.59 -10.36 -11.85
N LEU A 175 10.40 -9.89 -12.22
CA LEU A 175 9.37 -10.72 -12.86
C LEU A 175 9.80 -11.17 -14.26
N GLY A 176 10.44 -10.28 -15.02
CA GLY A 176 11.00 -10.59 -16.33
C GLY A 176 12.05 -11.71 -16.25
N LYS A 177 12.89 -11.76 -15.22
CA LYS A 177 13.85 -12.85 -15.03
C LYS A 177 13.17 -14.19 -14.74
N GLN A 178 12.08 -14.18 -13.97
CA GLN A 178 11.31 -15.39 -13.73
C GLN A 178 10.68 -15.91 -15.03
N LEU A 179 10.08 -15.01 -15.81
CA LEU A 179 9.46 -15.36 -17.09
C LEU A 179 10.50 -15.82 -18.12
N ALA A 180 11.65 -15.16 -18.20
CA ALA A 180 12.75 -15.55 -19.09
C ALA A 180 13.22 -16.98 -18.82
N LYS A 181 13.38 -17.36 -17.54
CA LYS A 181 13.75 -18.72 -17.15
C LYS A 181 12.71 -19.75 -17.61
N MET A 182 11.42 -19.40 -17.58
CA MET A 182 10.35 -20.28 -18.06
C MET A 182 10.40 -20.45 -19.58
N HIS A 183 10.60 -19.36 -20.34
CA HIS A 183 10.73 -19.44 -21.79
C HIS A 183 11.97 -20.23 -22.24
N GLU A 184 13.09 -20.10 -21.52
CA GLU A 184 14.34 -20.80 -21.86
C GLU A 184 14.26 -22.31 -21.58
N ILE A 185 13.71 -22.71 -20.42
CA ILE A 185 13.81 -24.08 -19.93
C ILE A 185 12.57 -24.93 -20.22
N HIS A 186 11.37 -24.32 -20.18
CA HIS A 186 10.12 -25.06 -20.21
C HIS A 186 9.36 -24.91 -21.53
N MET A 187 9.21 -23.68 -22.03
CA MET A 187 8.42 -23.40 -23.24
C MET A 187 9.26 -23.43 -24.53
N PHE A 188 10.56 -23.20 -24.42
CA PHE A 188 11.49 -23.05 -25.55
C PHE A 188 11.07 -21.98 -26.57
N ASP A 189 10.33 -20.96 -26.13
CA ASP A 189 9.96 -19.82 -26.96
C ASP A 189 11.06 -18.76 -26.92
N PHE A 190 12.02 -18.90 -27.83
CA PHE A 190 13.14 -17.98 -27.93
C PHE A 190 12.78 -16.62 -28.54
N MET A 191 11.64 -16.51 -29.24
CA MET A 191 11.20 -15.23 -29.80
C MET A 191 10.68 -14.31 -28.69
N GLU A 192 9.79 -14.82 -27.84
CA GLU A 192 9.32 -14.08 -26.66
C GLU A 192 10.45 -13.82 -25.67
N LEU A 193 11.36 -14.78 -25.48
CA LEU A 193 12.56 -14.57 -24.66
C LEU A 193 13.43 -13.40 -25.17
N SER A 194 13.64 -13.32 -26.49
CA SER A 194 14.40 -12.21 -27.10
C SER A 194 13.75 -10.87 -26.80
N GLU A 195 12.44 -10.74 -26.99
CA GLU A 195 11.73 -9.49 -26.70
C GLU A 195 11.74 -9.13 -25.21
N LEU A 196 11.63 -10.13 -24.33
CA LEU A 196 11.72 -9.94 -22.89
C LEU A 196 13.11 -9.46 -22.46
N LEU A 197 14.18 -10.01 -23.04
CA LEU A 197 15.55 -9.56 -22.76
C LEU A 197 15.80 -8.13 -23.25
N LYS A 198 15.27 -7.75 -24.42
CA LYS A 198 15.32 -6.35 -24.89
C LYS A 198 14.61 -5.40 -23.94
N LYS A 199 13.43 -5.78 -23.42
CA LYS A 199 12.72 -5.00 -22.40
C LYS A 199 13.54 -4.87 -21.12
N GLN A 200 14.17 -5.95 -20.64
CA GLN A 200 15.04 -5.88 -19.46
C GLN A 200 16.25 -4.96 -19.68
N ALA A 201 16.89 -5.01 -20.85
CA ALA A 201 17.99 -4.11 -21.19
C ALA A 201 17.55 -2.64 -21.10
N LYS A 202 16.40 -2.31 -21.72
CA LYS A 202 15.79 -0.97 -21.63
C LYS A 202 15.52 -0.55 -20.18
N PHE A 203 15.02 -1.45 -19.34
CA PHE A 203 14.78 -1.15 -17.92
C PHE A 203 16.06 -0.83 -17.16
N TYR A 204 17.16 -1.55 -17.40
CA TYR A 204 18.45 -1.21 -16.79
C TYR A 204 18.94 0.18 -17.21
N GLU A 205 18.83 0.52 -18.49
CA GLU A 205 19.18 1.86 -18.99
C GLU A 205 18.32 2.94 -18.34
N GLN A 206 17.01 2.71 -18.24
CA GLN A 206 16.09 3.65 -17.61
C GLN A 206 16.39 3.85 -16.12
N ILE A 207 16.73 2.79 -15.36
CA ILE A 207 17.14 2.92 -13.94
C ILE A 207 18.33 3.87 -13.80
N MET A 208 19.32 3.74 -14.68
CA MET A 208 20.55 4.52 -14.60
C MET A 208 20.39 5.97 -15.08
N HIS A 209 19.58 6.21 -16.09
CA HIS A 209 19.59 7.49 -16.81
C HIS A 209 18.28 8.28 -16.74
N ALA A 210 17.14 7.63 -16.52
CA ALA A 210 15.87 8.33 -16.51
C ALA A 210 15.65 9.06 -15.18
N MET A 211 15.15 10.29 -15.25
CA MET A 211 14.71 11.03 -14.07
C MET A 211 13.45 10.38 -13.49
N ARG A 212 13.51 9.98 -12.22
CA ARG A 212 12.39 9.40 -11.48
C ARG A 212 12.03 10.29 -10.30
N PRO A 213 10.83 10.89 -10.27
CA PRO A 213 10.36 11.67 -9.12
C PRO A 213 10.29 10.78 -7.87
N GLN A 214 10.80 11.28 -6.75
CA GLN A 214 10.73 10.58 -5.46
C GLN A 214 9.36 10.83 -4.83
N PRO A 215 8.63 9.79 -4.41
CA PRO A 215 7.35 9.98 -3.74
C PRO A 215 7.56 10.52 -2.33
N GLU A 216 6.73 11.48 -1.93
CA GLU A 216 6.59 11.87 -0.53
C GLU A 216 5.64 10.92 0.21
N TYR A 217 5.79 10.85 1.54
CA TYR A 217 4.94 10.05 2.39
C TYR A 217 4.28 10.92 3.45
N PHE A 218 2.99 10.70 3.69
CA PHE A 218 2.19 11.48 4.62
C PHE A 218 1.58 10.57 5.68
N ALA A 219 1.78 10.89 6.95
CA ALA A 219 1.04 10.26 8.03
C ALA A 219 -0.30 10.99 8.22
N VAL A 220 -1.38 10.22 8.27
CA VAL A 220 -2.75 10.72 8.46
C VAL A 220 -3.39 10.01 9.65
N GLY A 221 -3.78 10.78 10.64
CA GLY A 221 -4.52 10.33 11.82
C GLY A 221 -5.97 10.75 11.76
N TYR A 222 -6.88 9.79 11.90
CA TYR A 222 -8.31 10.04 11.97
C TYR A 222 -8.77 9.87 13.42
N HIS A 223 -9.09 10.97 14.10
CA HIS A 223 -9.41 10.97 15.52
C HIS A 223 -10.84 11.46 15.79
N GLY A 224 -11.48 10.85 16.77
CA GLY A 224 -12.87 11.15 17.15
C GLY A 224 -13.88 10.12 16.65
N LEU A 225 -14.98 9.99 17.38
CA LEU A 225 -16.03 9.01 17.16
C LEU A 225 -16.85 9.27 15.88
N GLY A 226 -16.75 10.47 15.31
CA GLY A 226 -17.42 10.84 14.06
C GLY A 226 -16.91 10.11 12.82
N PHE A 227 -15.74 9.45 12.89
CA PHE A 227 -15.24 8.62 11.78
C PHE A 227 -15.84 7.21 11.78
N PRO A 228 -15.96 6.59 10.58
CA PRO A 228 -16.26 5.16 10.46
C PRO A 228 -15.28 4.30 11.26
N SER A 229 -15.75 3.13 11.73
CA SER A 229 -14.96 2.24 12.59
C SER A 229 -13.60 1.82 12.01
N PHE A 230 -13.48 1.74 10.68
CA PHE A 230 -12.24 1.38 10.01
C PHE A 230 -11.19 2.51 9.96
N LEU A 231 -11.59 3.77 10.18
CA LEU A 231 -10.69 4.94 10.26
C LEU A 231 -10.52 5.44 11.70
N ARG A 232 -11.57 5.33 12.52
CA ARG A 232 -11.64 5.89 13.87
C ARG A 232 -10.44 5.52 14.73
N ASN A 233 -9.76 6.55 15.24
CA ASN A 233 -8.59 6.50 16.12
C ASN A 233 -7.46 5.63 15.57
N LYS A 234 -7.28 5.65 14.24
CA LYS A 234 -6.20 4.96 13.53
C LYS A 234 -5.33 5.92 12.74
N MET A 235 -4.08 5.50 12.57
CA MET A 235 -3.08 6.19 11.77
C MET A 235 -2.81 5.39 10.49
N PHE A 236 -2.67 6.09 9.38
CA PHE A 236 -2.33 5.53 8.09
C PHE A 236 -1.15 6.29 7.49
N ILE A 237 -0.27 5.59 6.82
CA ILE A 237 0.75 6.23 5.97
C ILE A 237 0.24 6.21 4.54
N TYR A 238 0.29 7.35 3.87
CA TYR A 238 -0.06 7.56 2.47
C TYR A 238 1.21 7.78 1.67
N ARG A 239 1.28 7.15 0.50
CA ARG A 239 2.27 7.39 -0.54
C ARG A 239 1.71 8.42 -1.52
N GLY A 240 2.36 9.58 -1.59
CA GLY A 240 1.99 10.66 -2.49
C GLY A 240 2.10 10.29 -3.96
N LYS A 241 1.33 10.97 -4.80
CA LYS A 241 1.50 10.98 -6.25
C LYS A 241 2.80 11.72 -6.63
N GLU A 242 3.17 11.63 -7.91
CA GLU A 242 4.34 12.36 -8.42
C GLU A 242 4.16 13.86 -8.18
N TYR A 243 5.11 14.49 -7.49
CA TYR A 243 5.11 15.92 -7.16
C TYR A 243 3.92 16.41 -6.30
N GLU A 244 3.30 15.52 -5.54
CA GLU A 244 2.25 15.90 -4.58
C GLU A 244 2.89 16.38 -3.28
N TRP A 245 2.57 17.61 -2.86
CA TRP A 245 3.04 18.19 -1.60
C TRP A 245 2.01 18.02 -0.48
N LEU A 246 2.45 18.20 0.76
CA LEU A 246 1.61 18.04 1.95
C LEU A 246 0.37 18.95 1.91
N GLU A 247 0.49 20.17 1.42
CA GLU A 247 -0.60 21.15 1.35
C GLU A 247 -1.69 20.69 0.37
N ASP A 248 -1.30 20.27 -0.83
CA ASP A 248 -2.21 19.78 -1.86
C ASP A 248 -2.93 18.51 -1.39
N PHE A 249 -2.15 17.58 -0.82
CA PHE A 249 -2.67 16.35 -0.25
C PHE A 249 -3.65 16.63 0.90
N SER A 250 -3.30 17.54 1.82
CA SER A 250 -4.15 17.90 2.96
C SER A 250 -5.47 18.52 2.51
N LEU A 251 -5.45 19.40 1.49
CA LEU A 251 -6.66 20.02 0.93
C LEU A 251 -7.57 18.97 0.28
N LYS A 252 -6.99 18.05 -0.50
CA LYS A 252 -7.71 16.94 -1.11
C LYS A 252 -8.31 16.01 -0.06
N LEU A 253 -7.57 15.71 1.01
CA LEU A 253 -8.06 14.87 2.09
C LEU A 253 -9.23 15.54 2.85
N LEU A 254 -9.13 16.84 3.13
CA LEU A 254 -10.19 17.57 3.83
C LEU A 254 -11.45 17.75 2.97
N SER A 255 -11.33 17.83 1.63
CA SER A 255 -12.52 17.88 0.77
C SER A 255 -13.33 16.58 0.81
N GLN A 256 -12.70 15.45 1.13
CA GLN A 256 -13.38 14.16 1.33
C GLN A 256 -14.11 14.08 2.67
N PHE A 257 -13.73 14.92 3.64
CA PHE A 257 -14.34 14.96 4.97
C PHE A 257 -14.72 16.41 5.33
N PRO A 258 -15.85 16.93 4.79
CA PRO A 258 -16.24 18.33 5.00
C PRO A 258 -16.44 18.73 6.47
N ASN A 259 -16.79 17.76 7.33
CA ASN A 259 -16.99 17.97 8.77
C ASN A 259 -15.71 17.82 9.59
N ALA A 260 -14.58 17.47 8.96
CA ALA A 260 -13.33 17.25 9.64
C ALA A 260 -12.54 18.54 9.87
N VAL A 261 -12.01 18.69 11.08
CA VAL A 261 -11.14 19.80 11.46
C VAL A 261 -9.69 19.36 11.39
N ARG A 262 -8.86 20.08 10.62
CA ARG A 262 -7.42 19.85 10.57
C ARG A 262 -6.77 20.21 11.90
N MET A 263 -6.04 19.26 12.47
CA MET A 263 -5.24 19.46 13.66
C MET A 263 -3.96 20.24 13.32
N THR A 264 -3.56 21.14 14.22
CA THR A 264 -2.32 21.93 14.09
C THR A 264 -1.12 21.23 14.74
N SER A 265 -1.37 20.44 15.78
CA SER A 265 -0.34 19.66 16.47
C SER A 265 -0.06 18.34 15.73
N THR A 266 1.20 17.96 15.66
CA THR A 266 1.66 16.63 15.22
C THR A 266 1.88 15.66 16.38
N ALA A 267 1.66 16.10 17.62
CA ALA A 267 1.69 15.24 18.80
C ALA A 267 0.48 14.30 18.80
N PRO A 268 0.57 13.10 19.42
CA PRO A 268 -0.58 12.24 19.61
C PRO A 268 -1.73 12.99 20.32
N PRO A 269 -2.97 12.92 19.82
CA PRO A 269 -4.11 13.53 20.48
C PRO A 269 -4.37 12.91 21.85
N GLY A 270 -4.89 13.72 22.77
CA GLY A 270 -5.40 13.25 24.04
C GLY A 270 -6.73 12.47 23.90
N ASP A 271 -7.12 11.81 24.99
CA ASP A 271 -8.38 11.05 25.07
C ASP A 271 -9.63 11.92 24.88
N ASP A 272 -9.52 13.21 25.15
CA ASP A 272 -10.55 14.23 24.91
C ASP A 272 -10.92 14.35 23.43
N ILE A 273 -9.91 14.36 22.55
CA ILE A 273 -10.09 14.42 21.10
C ILE A 273 -10.51 13.04 20.57
N CYS A 274 -9.88 11.97 21.04
CA CYS A 274 -10.16 10.60 20.58
C CYS A 274 -11.59 10.13 20.89
N ASN A 275 -12.17 10.58 22.00
CA ASN A 275 -13.54 10.26 22.41
C ASN A 275 -14.56 11.35 22.04
N SER A 276 -14.13 12.42 21.38
CA SER A 276 -15.03 13.48 20.95
C SER A 276 -15.99 12.97 19.87
N PRO A 277 -17.22 13.50 19.76
CA PRO A 277 -18.12 13.19 18.65
C PRO A 277 -17.65 13.80 17.31
N GLY A 278 -16.62 14.65 17.33
CA GLY A 278 -16.10 15.35 16.17
C GLY A 278 -15.27 14.46 15.24
N GLN A 279 -14.86 15.06 14.12
CA GLN A 279 -13.90 14.50 13.18
C GLN A 279 -12.65 15.39 13.20
N HIS A 280 -11.53 14.84 13.64
CA HIS A 280 -10.25 15.54 13.69
C HIS A 280 -9.23 14.81 12.83
N ILE A 281 -8.62 15.51 11.88
CA ILE A 281 -7.62 14.94 10.98
C ILE A 281 -6.26 15.54 11.30
N GLN A 282 -5.32 14.68 11.65
CA GLN A 282 -3.90 15.03 11.75
C GLN A 282 -3.19 14.63 10.45
N CYS A 283 -2.38 15.52 9.88
CA CYS A 283 -1.64 15.23 8.65
C CYS A 283 -0.27 15.91 8.64
N PHE A 284 0.79 15.14 8.39
CA PHE A 284 2.17 15.62 8.30
C PHE A 284 3.06 14.68 7.47
N THR A 285 4.15 15.22 6.92
CA THR A 285 5.12 14.45 6.13
C THR A 285 5.98 13.55 7.01
N VAL A 286 6.21 12.32 6.57
CA VAL A 286 7.12 11.35 7.21
C VAL A 286 8.20 10.92 6.23
N LYS A 287 9.38 10.60 6.75
CA LYS A 287 10.50 10.13 5.93
C LYS A 287 10.55 8.60 5.94
N PRO A 288 10.60 7.95 4.78
CA PRO A 288 10.81 6.51 4.74
C PRO A 288 12.20 6.13 5.27
N VAL A 289 12.29 4.98 5.93
CA VAL A 289 13.55 4.44 6.43
C VAL A 289 14.08 3.42 5.44
N LEU A 290 15.29 3.65 4.93
CA LEU A 290 15.96 2.75 3.99
C LEU A 290 16.23 1.40 4.68
N THR A 291 15.64 0.34 4.16
CA THR A 291 16.02 -1.04 4.49
C THR A 291 16.93 -1.56 3.39
N VAL A 292 18.26 -1.52 3.61
CA VAL A 292 19.23 -1.96 2.60
C VAL A 292 19.04 -3.45 2.31
N PRO A 293 18.75 -3.84 1.05
CA PRO A 293 18.68 -5.25 0.67
C PRO A 293 19.97 -5.99 1.01
N GLN A 294 19.87 -7.20 1.59
CA GLN A 294 21.05 -7.98 1.99
C GLN A 294 22.05 -8.20 0.84
N ARG A 295 21.56 -8.30 -0.40
CA ARG A 295 22.38 -8.45 -1.61
C ARG A 295 23.31 -7.27 -1.89
N PHE A 296 23.08 -6.11 -1.29
CA PHE A 296 23.85 -4.87 -1.46
C PHE A 296 24.76 -4.56 -0.28
N LYS A 297 24.61 -5.28 0.84
CA LYS A 297 25.45 -5.08 2.01
C LYS A 297 26.93 -5.26 1.62
N ASP A 298 27.75 -4.30 2.05
CA ASP A 298 29.20 -4.25 1.79
C ASP A 298 29.60 -4.16 0.30
N LYS A 299 28.65 -3.85 -0.59
CA LYS A 299 28.91 -3.58 -2.00
C LYS A 299 28.82 -2.08 -2.25
N GLY A 300 29.77 -1.52 -2.99
CA GLY A 300 29.73 -0.13 -3.47
C GLY A 300 28.67 0.06 -4.54
N VAL A 301 27.39 -0.02 -4.15
CA VAL A 301 26.25 0.13 -5.07
C VAL A 301 26.07 1.60 -5.44
N PRO A 302 25.90 1.93 -6.73
CA PRO A 302 25.64 3.30 -7.17
C PRO A 302 24.42 3.91 -6.46
N GLU A 303 24.52 5.17 -6.07
CA GLU A 303 23.46 5.89 -5.34
C GLU A 303 22.15 5.94 -6.13
N GLN A 304 22.22 6.00 -7.46
CA GLN A 304 21.05 5.95 -8.33
C GLN A 304 20.17 4.72 -8.09
N ILE A 305 20.78 3.57 -7.79
CA ILE A 305 20.08 2.33 -7.46
C ILE A 305 19.55 2.39 -6.03
N LEU A 306 20.35 2.90 -5.08
CA LEU A 306 19.95 2.98 -3.67
C LEU A 306 18.78 3.96 -3.44
N ASN A 307 18.72 5.05 -4.20
CA ASN A 307 17.65 6.04 -4.15
C ASN A 307 16.25 5.44 -4.36
N TYR A 308 16.14 4.39 -5.18
CA TYR A 308 14.91 3.64 -5.33
C TYR A 308 14.46 3.02 -4.01
N TYR A 309 15.34 2.25 -3.35
CA TYR A 309 15.05 1.54 -2.10
C TYR A 309 14.92 2.48 -0.89
N ARG A 310 15.45 3.71 -0.96
CA ARG A 310 15.18 4.75 0.06
C ARG A 310 13.70 5.11 0.11
N HIS A 311 12.99 5.05 -1.01
CA HIS A 311 11.61 5.51 -1.15
C HIS A 311 10.62 4.40 -1.55
N ASN A 312 11.11 3.19 -1.82
CA ASN A 312 10.31 2.05 -2.27
C ASN A 312 10.82 0.77 -1.57
N GLU A 313 9.97 -0.23 -1.51
CA GLU A 313 10.15 -1.43 -0.68
C GLU A 313 10.27 -1.14 0.83
N VAL A 314 9.62 -0.06 1.29
CA VAL A 314 9.68 0.44 2.67
C VAL A 314 8.40 0.14 3.44
N ASP A 315 8.54 -0.21 4.71
CA ASP A 315 7.45 -0.41 5.70
C ASP A 315 7.67 0.42 6.99
N GLN A 316 8.77 1.17 7.08
CA GLN A 316 9.13 1.97 8.24
C GLN A 316 9.25 3.43 7.86
N PHE A 317 8.72 4.29 8.71
CA PHE A 317 8.65 5.74 8.49
C PHE A 317 8.98 6.49 9.76
N GLN A 318 9.76 7.56 9.64
CA GLN A 318 10.18 8.40 10.75
C GLN A 318 9.60 9.80 10.64
N TYR A 319 9.13 10.29 11.77
CA TYR A 319 8.81 11.70 11.99
C TYR A 319 9.69 12.23 13.12
N SER A 320 10.34 13.37 12.90
CA SER A 320 11.24 13.98 13.88
C SER A 320 10.71 15.35 14.26
N ARG A 321 10.40 15.54 15.54
CA ARG A 321 9.90 16.79 16.10
C ARG A 321 10.94 17.40 17.04
N PRO A 322 11.47 18.60 16.76
CA PRO A 322 12.39 19.26 17.67
C PRO A 322 11.64 19.79 18.89
N PHE A 323 12.23 19.62 20.07
CA PHE A 323 11.78 20.22 21.32
C PHE A 323 12.97 20.62 22.17
N ARG A 324 12.76 21.47 23.18
CA ARG A 324 13.84 21.97 24.03
C ARG A 324 13.75 21.40 25.44
N LYS A 325 14.89 20.97 25.98
CA LYS A 325 15.07 20.67 27.41
C LYS A 325 16.07 21.67 27.97
N GLY A 326 15.63 22.56 28.86
CA GLY A 326 16.46 23.59 29.50
C GLY A 326 16.27 25.00 28.93
N GLU A 327 17.03 25.96 29.48
CA GLU A 327 17.00 27.36 29.05
C GLU A 327 17.67 27.54 27.69
N LYS A 328 17.15 28.47 26.88
CA LYS A 328 17.69 28.75 25.56
C LYS A 328 19.02 29.49 25.70
N ASP A 329 20.10 28.83 25.31
CA ASP A 329 21.39 29.48 25.08
C ASP A 329 21.30 30.33 23.79
N PRO A 330 21.51 31.66 23.86
CA PRO A 330 21.50 32.53 22.69
C PRO A 330 22.65 32.25 21.70
N ASP A 331 23.80 31.75 22.19
CA ASP A 331 25.00 31.53 21.37
C ASP A 331 25.02 30.11 20.77
N ASN A 332 24.35 29.14 21.41
CA ASN A 332 24.24 27.77 20.92
C ASN A 332 22.83 27.19 21.06
N GLU A 333 21.96 27.53 20.12
CA GLU A 333 20.57 27.03 20.12
C GLU A 333 20.45 25.52 19.92
N PHE A 334 21.51 24.85 19.47
CA PHE A 334 21.54 23.41 19.23
C PHE A 334 21.82 22.62 20.51
N ALA A 335 22.55 23.19 21.48
CA ALA A 335 22.95 22.51 22.71
C ALA A 335 21.77 22.01 23.56
N THR A 336 20.61 22.66 23.45
CA THR A 336 19.38 22.32 24.19
C THR A 336 18.28 21.74 23.29
N MET A 337 18.58 21.52 22.01
CA MET A 337 17.63 21.03 21.02
C MET A 337 17.62 19.50 20.97
N TRP A 338 16.59 18.90 21.58
CA TRP A 338 16.31 17.48 21.52
C TRP A 338 15.37 17.19 20.34
N ILE A 339 15.40 15.96 19.85
CA ILE A 339 14.45 15.50 18.84
C ILE A 339 13.65 14.34 19.42
N GLU A 340 12.33 14.47 19.36
CA GLU A 340 11.40 13.36 19.56
C GLU A 340 11.20 12.70 18.20
N ARG A 341 11.71 11.48 18.03
CA ARG A 341 11.58 10.72 16.79
C ARG A 341 10.55 9.62 16.98
N THR A 342 9.50 9.66 16.19
CA THR A 342 8.48 8.61 16.13
C THR A 342 8.73 7.75 14.90
N THR A 343 8.93 6.45 15.11
CA THR A 343 9.03 5.45 14.05
C THR A 343 7.72 4.69 13.93
N TYR A 344 7.08 4.80 12.78
CA TYR A 344 5.85 4.11 12.39
C TYR A 344 6.16 2.88 11.54
N ILE A 345 5.51 1.76 11.83
CA ILE A 345 5.61 0.53 11.04
C ILE A 345 4.24 0.22 10.43
N THR A 346 4.19 0.09 9.10
CA THR A 346 2.95 -0.13 8.37
C THR A 346 2.60 -1.61 8.21
N ALA A 347 1.34 -1.88 7.91
CA ALA A 347 0.85 -3.24 7.75
C ALA A 347 1.52 -4.02 6.61
N TYR A 348 1.85 -3.30 5.53
CA TYR A 348 2.47 -3.79 4.30
C TYR A 348 3.53 -2.79 3.82
N ARG A 349 4.40 -3.24 2.91
CA ARG A 349 5.41 -2.40 2.25
C ARG A 349 4.80 -1.56 1.13
N PHE A 350 5.42 -0.42 0.87
CA PHE A 350 5.13 0.43 -0.29
C PHE A 350 6.18 0.24 -1.39
N PRO A 351 5.80 0.29 -2.68
CA PRO A 351 4.42 0.24 -3.18
C PRO A 351 3.77 -1.12 -2.87
N GLY A 352 2.44 -1.14 -2.84
CA GLY A 352 1.66 -2.35 -2.61
C GLY A 352 0.30 -2.28 -3.33
N ILE A 353 -0.70 -2.98 -2.82
CA ILE A 353 -2.06 -2.98 -3.41
C ILE A 353 -2.83 -1.67 -3.22
N LEU A 354 -2.38 -0.79 -2.33
CA LEU A 354 -2.95 0.53 -2.10
C LEU A 354 -1.82 1.55 -1.93
N LYS A 355 -2.19 2.82 -2.08
CA LYS A 355 -1.32 3.95 -1.76
C LYS A 355 -1.33 4.32 -0.29
N TRP A 356 -2.06 3.59 0.56
CA TRP A 356 -2.05 3.82 2.00
C TRP A 356 -2.20 2.53 2.78
N PHE A 357 -1.54 2.48 3.93
CA PHE A 357 -1.58 1.35 4.85
C PHE A 357 -1.67 1.81 6.30
N GLU A 358 -2.45 1.06 7.08
CA GLU A 358 -2.58 1.28 8.52
C GLU A 358 -1.22 1.07 9.22
N VAL A 359 -0.94 1.94 10.20
CA VAL A 359 0.19 1.79 11.11
C VAL A 359 -0.12 0.70 12.12
N LYS A 360 0.69 -0.37 12.15
CA LYS A 360 0.55 -1.48 13.11
C LYS A 360 1.17 -1.16 14.45
N SER A 361 2.29 -0.44 14.45
CA SER A 361 2.99 -0.06 15.67
C SER A 361 3.72 1.26 15.48
N ALA A 362 3.80 2.02 16.55
CA ALA A 362 4.61 3.23 16.64
C ALA A 362 5.52 3.12 17.85
N SER A 363 6.75 3.62 17.71
CA SER A 363 7.72 3.72 18.80
C SER A 363 8.26 5.14 18.84
N VAL A 364 8.52 5.65 20.03
CA VAL A 364 9.02 7.01 20.25
C VAL A 364 10.37 6.91 20.94
N GLU A 365 11.36 7.61 20.40
CA GLU A 365 12.69 7.75 20.99
C GLU A 365 13.08 9.22 21.10
N GLU A 366 13.83 9.56 22.14
CA GLU A 366 14.40 10.89 22.31
C GLU A 366 15.86 10.88 21.90
N ILE A 367 16.21 11.78 20.98
CA ILE A 367 17.54 11.93 20.42
C ILE A 367 18.19 13.15 21.06
N SER A 368 19.35 12.94 21.65
CA SER A 368 20.13 14.00 22.28
C SER A 368 20.67 15.01 21.26
N PRO A 369 20.92 16.27 21.69
CA PRO A 369 21.58 17.28 20.87
C PRO A 369 22.84 16.80 20.15
N LEU A 370 23.69 16.04 20.86
CA LEU A 370 24.93 15.51 20.29
C LEU A 370 24.66 14.47 19.21
N MET A 371 23.73 13.55 19.45
CA MET A 371 23.37 12.54 18.45
C MET A 371 22.76 13.18 17.21
N ASN A 372 21.89 14.19 17.39
CA ASN A 372 21.34 14.97 16.28
C ASN A 372 22.45 15.69 15.48
N ALA A 373 23.46 16.24 16.14
CA ALA A 373 24.60 16.84 15.47
C ALA A 373 25.40 15.82 14.65
N ILE A 374 25.62 14.60 15.19
CA ILE A 374 26.27 13.49 14.46
C ILE A 374 25.48 13.14 13.20
N GLU A 375 24.18 12.88 13.33
CA GLU A 375 23.32 12.55 12.17
C GLU A 375 23.30 13.67 11.12
N THR A 376 23.29 14.94 11.56
CA THR A 376 23.33 16.09 10.66
C THR A 376 24.64 16.12 9.86
N MET A 377 25.77 15.85 10.50
CA MET A 377 27.08 15.78 9.84
C MET A 377 27.18 14.56 8.92
N GLU A 378 26.69 13.40 9.32
CA GLU A 378 26.65 12.20 8.48
C GLU A 378 25.81 12.43 7.22
N MET A 379 24.63 13.03 7.37
CA MET A 379 23.78 13.40 6.22
C MET A 379 24.43 14.43 5.30
N ALA A 380 25.17 15.41 5.84
CA ALA A 380 25.89 16.39 5.04
C ALA A 380 27.03 15.71 4.25
N ASN A 381 27.77 14.81 4.90
CA ASN A 381 28.84 14.03 4.27
C ASN A 381 28.30 13.09 3.17
N GLU A 382 27.19 12.41 3.40
CA GLU A 382 26.52 11.57 2.38
C GLU A 382 26.10 12.41 1.18
N LYS A 383 25.45 13.56 1.40
CA LYS A 383 25.04 14.47 0.32
C LYS A 383 26.23 14.94 -0.50
N LEU A 384 27.32 15.34 0.15
CA LEU A 384 28.52 15.78 -0.53
C LEU A 384 29.14 14.64 -1.35
N SER A 385 29.29 13.45 -0.75
CA SER A 385 29.79 12.26 -1.44
C SER A 385 28.95 11.93 -2.68
N ASN A 386 27.63 12.00 -2.57
CA ASN A 386 26.72 11.74 -3.68
C ASN A 386 26.88 12.76 -4.82
N LEU A 387 26.97 14.06 -4.51
CA LEU A 387 27.19 15.11 -5.52
C LEU A 387 28.54 14.94 -6.24
N VAL A 388 29.60 14.59 -5.49
CA VAL A 388 30.94 14.34 -6.07
C VAL A 388 30.90 13.13 -7.01
N GLN A 389 30.24 12.04 -6.60
CA GLN A 389 30.09 10.85 -7.45
C GLN A 389 29.29 11.15 -8.72
N GLN A 390 28.19 11.91 -8.61
CA GLN A 390 27.39 12.32 -9.78
C GLN A 390 28.23 13.14 -10.77
N GLN A 391 28.97 14.14 -10.29
CA GLN A 391 29.84 14.96 -11.15
C GLN A 391 31.00 14.15 -11.77
N ALA A 392 31.51 13.14 -11.05
CA ALA A 392 32.53 12.24 -11.56
C ALA A 392 32.00 11.32 -12.68
N CYS A 393 30.76 10.85 -12.56
CA CYS A 393 30.08 10.04 -13.57
C CYS A 393 29.64 10.86 -14.79
N ASP A 394 29.13 12.07 -14.59
CA ASP A 394 28.68 12.95 -15.65
C ASP A 394 29.18 14.39 -15.45
N ARG A 395 30.21 14.75 -16.23
CA ARG A 395 30.84 16.08 -16.18
C ARG A 395 30.04 17.17 -16.86
N SER A 396 28.96 16.82 -17.58
CA SER A 396 28.09 17.79 -18.24
C SER A 396 27.10 18.45 -17.28
N LEU A 397 26.92 17.87 -16.08
CA LEU A 397 26.05 18.41 -15.04
C LEU A 397 26.55 19.75 -14.50
N SER A 398 25.59 20.62 -14.15
CA SER A 398 25.88 21.94 -13.58
C SER A 398 26.61 21.82 -12.24
N ILE A 399 27.64 22.65 -12.04
CA ILE A 399 28.45 22.68 -10.81
C ILE A 399 27.71 23.43 -9.69
N ASN A 400 26.63 24.15 -9.99
CA ASN A 400 25.91 24.99 -9.03
C ASN A 400 25.52 24.27 -7.72
N PRO A 401 24.98 23.03 -7.74
CA PRO A 401 24.64 22.32 -6.50
C PRO A 401 25.84 22.02 -5.61
N LEU A 402 27.02 21.75 -6.22
CA LEU A 402 28.26 21.51 -5.49
C LEU A 402 28.79 22.80 -4.85
N SER A 403 28.68 23.93 -5.56
CA SER A 403 29.11 25.24 -5.06
C SER A 403 28.20 25.80 -3.96
N MET A 404 26.94 25.37 -3.89
CA MET A 404 25.97 25.84 -2.90
C MET A 404 25.99 25.04 -1.59
N MET A 405 26.73 23.93 -1.52
CA MET A 405 26.90 23.18 -0.27
C MET A 405 27.72 24.03 0.71
N PRO A 406 27.19 24.35 1.89
CA PRO A 406 27.97 25.05 2.91
C PRO A 406 29.15 24.17 3.36
N PRO A 407 30.30 24.78 3.70
CA PRO A 407 31.50 24.07 4.12
C PRO A 407 31.31 23.29 5.44
#